data_AF-A0A7S1BSS1-F1
#
_entry.id   AF-A0A7S1BSS1-F1
#
_cell.length_a   1.000
_cell.length_b   1.000
_cell.length_c   1.000
_cell.angle_alpha   90.00
_cell.angle_beta   90.00
_cell.angle_gamma   90.00
#
_symmetry.space_group_name_H-M   'P 1'
#
loop_
_entity.id
_entity.type
_entity.pdbx_description
1 polymer ?
#
loop_
_entity_poly.entity_id
_entity_poly.type
_entity_poly.pdbx_seq_one_letter_code
_entity_poly.pdbx_strand_id
1 'polypeptide(L)'
;MKIVLTFLALSCFGAKESLASNESIKRMGSSCTLERIPVQMLGGGIYEDHQCVMDIADGGGILNVEGLPDEVEYVSAKSKFYSGDAYFNSTTLIVPEGVDYDIEDPVLEPEQNIGSARVTNSVLVVRGESTADGGGVVGVTLAELSDSVFGTAGDPINLRTQYMACSYEKIEFKPGPPMDGVDAVNGAVTVTTPSSFSGVSNYVGESYLRAALQTMMGRSLPGDYDQIMFCIPPGTSAGWIAYASVNGWRSVYNNLWCTYVSSQMHEIGHNIGLAHSGITGSSEYADQSDMMGYSYSQDDSPVMCFNAPKNYQL
;
A
#
# COMPACT_ATOMS: atom_id res chain seq x y z
N MET A 1 -66.98 -31.58 16.54
CA MET A 1 -65.53 -31.60 16.85
C MET A 1 -65.00 -30.20 16.59
N LYS A 2 -64.83 -29.39 17.64
CA LYS A 2 -64.51 -27.95 17.57
C LYS A 2 -63.01 -27.77 17.41
N ILE A 3 -62.58 -27.10 16.35
CA ILE A 3 -61.21 -26.59 16.21
C ILE A 3 -61.25 -25.15 16.72
N VAL A 4 -60.55 -24.90 17.83
CA VAL A 4 -60.38 -23.59 18.44
C VAL A 4 -59.06 -23.02 17.88
N LEU A 5 -59.17 -21.95 17.09
CA LEU A 5 -58.04 -21.08 16.76
C LEU A 5 -57.84 -20.10 17.92
N THR A 6 -56.73 -20.23 18.63
CA THR A 6 -56.32 -19.26 19.64
C THR A 6 -55.19 -18.41 19.08
N PHE A 7 -55.48 -17.16 18.76
CA PHE A 7 -54.50 -16.08 18.68
C PHE A 7 -54.06 -15.74 20.12
N LEU A 8 -52.75 -15.73 20.40
CA LEU A 8 -52.22 -14.99 21.53
C LEU A 8 -50.88 -14.34 21.17
N ALA A 9 -50.74 -13.13 21.70
CA ALA A 9 -49.88 -12.07 21.26
C ALA A 9 -48.45 -12.12 21.84
N LEU A 10 -47.55 -11.44 21.13
CA LEU A 10 -46.46 -10.59 21.60
C LEU A 10 -45.91 -10.83 23.02
N SER A 11 -44.67 -11.29 23.08
CA SER A 11 -43.72 -10.84 24.10
C SER A 11 -42.36 -10.55 23.44
N CYS A 12 -42.04 -9.26 23.35
CA CYS A 12 -40.67 -8.79 23.17
C CYS A 12 -39.84 -9.26 24.37
N PHE A 13 -38.87 -10.14 24.14
CA PHE A 13 -37.73 -10.31 25.03
C PHE A 13 -36.50 -9.82 24.30
N GLY A 14 -35.92 -8.74 24.80
CA GLY A 14 -34.79 -8.06 24.22
C GLY A 14 -33.56 -8.97 24.17
N ALA A 15 -33.05 -9.18 22.96
CA ALA A 15 -31.68 -9.57 22.75
C ALA A 15 -30.78 -8.36 23.03
N LYS A 16 -30.47 -8.11 24.30
CA LYS A 16 -29.20 -7.47 24.68
C LYS A 16 -28.18 -8.60 24.84
N GLU A 17 -27.68 -9.12 23.74
CA GLU A 17 -26.39 -9.81 23.75
C GLU A 17 -25.32 -8.78 23.41
N SER A 18 -24.86 -8.06 24.44
CA SER A 18 -23.63 -7.28 24.36
C SER A 18 -22.47 -8.18 24.76
N LEU A 19 -21.83 -8.81 23.78
CA LEU A 19 -20.47 -9.32 23.90
C LEU A 19 -19.76 -9.16 22.54
N ALA A 20 -19.61 -7.91 22.11
CA ALA A 20 -18.57 -7.52 21.16
C ALA A 20 -17.45 -6.83 21.95
N SER A 21 -16.23 -7.24 21.67
CA SER A 21 -14.99 -6.82 22.32
C SER A 21 -14.83 -5.30 22.39
N ASN A 22 -14.15 -4.88 23.44
CA ASN A 22 -13.86 -3.52 23.88
C ASN A 22 -12.87 -2.79 22.93
N GLU A 23 -13.12 -2.74 21.62
CA GLU A 23 -12.40 -1.81 20.73
C GLU A 23 -12.92 -0.40 20.98
N SER A 24 -12.03 0.48 21.45
CA SER A 24 -12.37 1.87 21.69
C SER A 24 -12.67 2.56 20.36
N ILE A 25 -13.94 2.76 20.06
CA ILE A 25 -14.38 3.63 18.95
C ILE A 25 -13.91 5.05 19.26
N LYS A 26 -13.10 5.62 18.36
CA LYS A 26 -12.62 7.01 18.46
C LYS A 26 -13.26 7.84 17.35
N ARG A 27 -13.68 9.06 17.67
CA ARG A 27 -14.12 10.02 16.64
C ARG A 27 -12.90 10.68 16.00
N MET A 28 -13.02 11.00 14.73
CA MET A 28 -12.01 11.76 14.01
C MET A 28 -11.96 13.19 14.54
N GLY A 29 -10.80 13.65 14.99
CA GLY A 29 -10.61 14.98 15.59
C GLY A 29 -10.00 15.99 14.62
N SER A 30 -9.31 15.51 13.58
CA SER A 30 -8.59 16.27 12.56
C SER A 30 -8.82 15.67 11.17
N SER A 31 -8.26 16.25 10.13
CA SER A 31 -8.29 15.64 8.80
C SER A 31 -7.48 14.35 8.73
N CYS A 32 -7.77 13.51 7.74
CA CYS A 32 -6.80 12.56 7.22
C CYS A 32 -6.50 12.77 5.74
N THR A 33 -5.42 12.19 5.25
CA THR A 33 -5.07 12.24 3.82
C THR A 33 -5.60 11.00 3.13
N LEU A 34 -6.42 11.16 2.08
CA LEU A 34 -6.95 10.02 1.33
C LEU A 34 -5.91 9.48 0.35
N GLU A 35 -5.69 8.17 0.37
CA GLU A 35 -4.84 7.43 -0.56
C GLU A 35 -5.69 6.44 -1.36
N ARG A 36 -5.51 6.42 -2.68
CA ARG A 36 -6.02 5.39 -3.59
C ARG A 36 -5.02 4.26 -3.65
N ILE A 37 -5.49 3.04 -3.40
CA ILE A 37 -4.68 1.83 -3.41
C ILE A 37 -5.25 0.83 -4.43
N PRO A 38 -4.66 0.72 -5.63
CA PRO A 38 -4.95 -0.39 -6.52
C PRO A 38 -4.24 -1.66 -6.03
N VAL A 39 -4.98 -2.74 -5.82
CA VAL A 39 -4.43 -4.05 -5.45
C VAL A 39 -4.46 -5.01 -6.62
N GLN A 40 -3.29 -5.52 -6.99
CA GLN A 40 -3.15 -6.53 -8.03
C GLN A 40 -3.40 -7.94 -7.47
N MET A 41 -4.32 -8.68 -8.08
CA MET A 41 -4.66 -10.05 -7.69
C MET A 41 -3.94 -11.08 -8.57
N LEU A 42 -3.60 -12.26 -8.03
CA LEU A 42 -2.97 -13.37 -8.77
C LEU A 42 -3.81 -13.86 -9.97
N GLY A 43 -5.11 -13.57 -9.98
CA GLY A 43 -6.02 -13.84 -11.10
C GLY A 43 -6.11 -12.73 -12.15
N GLY A 44 -5.34 -11.65 -12.03
CA GLY A 44 -5.35 -10.51 -12.94
C GLY A 44 -6.46 -9.48 -12.70
N GLY A 45 -7.29 -9.66 -11.65
CA GLY A 45 -8.28 -8.67 -11.24
C GLY A 45 -7.66 -7.52 -10.42
N ILE A 46 -8.36 -6.38 -10.40
CA ILE A 46 -8.05 -5.23 -9.53
C ILE A 46 -9.13 -5.07 -8.47
N TYR A 47 -8.67 -4.79 -7.26
CA TYR A 47 -9.49 -4.22 -6.21
C TYR A 47 -8.96 -2.82 -5.92
N GLU A 48 -9.75 -1.78 -6.17
CA GLU A 48 -9.43 -0.43 -5.70
C GLU A 48 -9.96 -0.27 -4.28
N ASP A 49 -9.10 0.25 -3.41
CA ASP A 49 -9.45 0.55 -2.02
C ASP A 49 -9.02 1.98 -1.67
N HIS A 50 -9.59 2.47 -0.58
CA HIS A 50 -9.37 3.81 -0.07
C HIS A 50 -8.75 3.68 1.32
N GLN A 51 -7.62 4.34 1.52
CA GLN A 51 -7.01 4.46 2.83
C GLN A 51 -6.94 5.91 3.27
N CYS A 52 -6.88 6.10 4.58
CA CYS A 52 -6.88 7.37 5.25
C CYS A 52 -5.66 7.41 6.16
N VAL A 53 -4.68 8.24 5.79
CA VAL A 53 -3.47 8.50 6.58
C VAL A 53 -3.82 9.56 7.60
N MET A 54 -4.03 9.11 8.84
CA MET A 54 -4.45 9.95 9.96
C MET A 54 -3.37 10.95 10.34
N ASP A 55 -3.80 12.12 10.77
CA ASP A 55 -2.91 13.05 11.47
C ASP A 55 -2.35 12.41 12.75
N ILE A 56 -1.12 12.80 13.12
CA ILE A 56 -0.48 12.34 14.36
C ILE A 56 -1.31 12.68 15.61
N ALA A 57 -2.07 13.78 15.57
CA ALA A 57 -2.99 14.17 16.64
C ALA A 57 -4.08 13.12 16.90
N ASP A 58 -4.47 12.38 15.86
CA ASP A 58 -5.46 11.29 15.93
C ASP A 58 -4.80 9.90 15.98
N GLY A 59 -3.48 9.85 16.16
CA GLY A 59 -2.71 8.62 16.35
C GLY A 59 -1.84 8.20 15.17
N GLY A 60 -1.84 8.95 14.05
CA GLY A 60 -0.87 8.78 12.94
C GLY A 60 -0.94 7.45 12.19
N GLY A 61 -2.03 6.70 12.36
CA GLY A 61 -2.25 5.41 11.69
C GLY A 61 -2.68 5.58 10.22
N ILE A 62 -2.58 4.50 9.46
CA ILE A 62 -3.21 4.41 8.13
C ILE A 62 -4.36 3.42 8.28
N LEU A 63 -5.56 3.89 7.97
CA LEU A 63 -6.81 3.17 8.17
C LEU A 63 -7.45 2.87 6.83
N ASN A 64 -8.02 1.68 6.67
CA ASN A 64 -8.93 1.40 5.56
C ASN A 64 -10.17 2.28 5.72
N VAL A 65 -10.79 2.70 4.62
CA VAL A 65 -11.98 3.53 4.68
C VAL A 65 -13.20 2.72 4.24
N GLU A 66 -14.20 2.66 5.11
CA GLU A 66 -15.50 2.05 4.83
C GLU A 66 -16.58 3.13 4.79
N GLY A 67 -17.50 3.01 3.83
CA GLY A 67 -18.67 3.88 3.71
C GLY A 67 -18.46 5.16 2.89
N LEU A 68 -17.27 5.34 2.29
CA LEU A 68 -17.12 6.29 1.19
C LEU A 68 -17.81 5.75 -0.09
N PRO A 69 -18.46 6.61 -0.89
CA PRO A 69 -19.01 6.20 -2.18
C PRO A 69 -17.92 5.76 -3.16
N ASP A 70 -18.21 4.75 -3.99
CA ASP A 70 -17.26 4.22 -4.99
C ASP A 70 -16.74 5.28 -5.98
N GLU A 71 -17.56 6.30 -6.30
CA GLU A 71 -17.23 7.36 -7.27
C GLU A 71 -16.68 8.63 -6.62
N VAL A 72 -16.12 8.54 -5.41
CA VAL A 72 -15.56 9.71 -4.73
C VAL A 72 -14.31 10.24 -5.48
N GLU A 73 -14.38 11.48 -5.96
CA GLU A 73 -13.27 12.16 -6.62
C GLU A 73 -12.36 12.85 -5.60
N TYR A 74 -11.05 12.56 -5.68
CA TYR A 74 -10.02 13.20 -4.88
C TYR A 74 -8.65 12.96 -5.52
N VAL A 75 -7.68 13.80 -5.18
CA VAL A 75 -6.28 13.62 -5.56
C VAL A 75 -5.58 12.76 -4.51
N SER A 76 -5.32 11.49 -4.86
CA SER A 76 -4.65 10.52 -3.98
C SER A 76 -3.36 11.06 -3.37
N ALA A 77 -3.17 10.76 -2.08
CA ALA A 77 -2.09 11.18 -1.21
C ALA A 77 -1.94 12.71 -1.01
N LYS A 78 -2.91 13.50 -1.49
CA LYS A 78 -2.89 14.97 -1.37
C LYS A 78 -4.16 15.53 -0.76
N SER A 79 -5.33 15.04 -1.16
CA SER A 79 -6.60 15.57 -0.66
C SER A 79 -6.82 15.20 0.81
N LYS A 80 -7.42 16.13 1.54
CA LYS A 80 -7.73 16.00 2.96
C LYS A 80 -9.22 15.69 3.16
N PHE A 81 -9.52 14.64 3.91
CA PHE A 81 -10.87 14.25 4.28
C PHE A 81 -11.21 14.74 5.69
N TYR A 82 -12.41 15.30 5.85
CA TYR A 82 -12.95 15.83 7.10
C TYR A 82 -14.36 15.29 7.34
N SER A 83 -14.65 14.87 8.56
CA SER A 83 -16.01 14.54 9.01
C SER A 83 -16.07 14.51 10.53
N GLY A 84 -17.01 15.25 11.12
CA GLY A 84 -17.20 15.30 12.58
C GLY A 84 -17.88 14.06 13.17
N ASP A 85 -18.50 13.25 12.31
CA ASP A 85 -19.26 12.05 12.70
C ASP A 85 -18.63 10.74 12.20
N ALA A 86 -17.60 10.81 11.35
CA ALA A 86 -16.76 9.65 11.09
C ALA A 86 -16.02 9.20 12.36
N TYR A 87 -15.87 7.88 12.49
CA TYR A 87 -15.20 7.27 13.62
C TYR A 87 -14.33 6.11 13.16
N PHE A 88 -13.33 5.76 13.94
CA PHE A 88 -12.39 4.72 13.60
C PHE A 88 -12.14 3.75 14.75
N ASN A 89 -11.75 2.54 14.36
CA ASN A 89 -11.18 1.52 15.26
C ASN A 89 -9.67 1.39 14.97
N SER A 90 -9.06 0.26 15.34
CA SER A 90 -7.62 0.04 15.18
C SER A 90 -7.14 0.05 13.72
N THR A 91 -7.99 -0.28 12.75
CA THR A 91 -7.60 -0.51 11.35
C THR A 91 -8.50 0.14 10.31
N THR A 92 -9.70 0.58 10.70
CA THR A 92 -10.72 1.09 9.77
C THR A 92 -11.28 2.42 10.25
N LEU A 93 -11.34 3.40 9.34
CA LEU A 93 -12.17 4.58 9.41
C LEU A 93 -13.54 4.25 8.80
N ILE A 94 -14.59 4.48 9.57
CA ILE A 94 -15.98 4.23 9.17
C ILE A 94 -16.66 5.58 8.96
N VAL A 95 -17.19 5.79 7.76
CA VAL A 95 -18.03 6.92 7.36
C VAL A 95 -19.48 6.41 7.29
N PRO A 96 -20.32 6.68 8.30
CA PRO A 96 -21.68 6.17 8.33
C PRO A 96 -22.55 6.72 7.20
N GLU A 97 -23.56 5.95 6.78
CA GLU A 97 -24.52 6.40 5.77
C GLU A 97 -25.23 7.70 6.22
N GLY A 98 -25.28 8.68 5.32
CA GLY A 98 -25.96 9.96 5.56
C GLY A 98 -25.18 10.97 6.42
N VAL A 99 -23.91 10.70 6.71
CA VAL A 99 -23.01 11.64 7.41
C VAL A 99 -22.42 12.65 6.41
N ASP A 100 -22.37 13.92 6.83
CA ASP A 100 -21.68 14.97 6.10
C ASP A 100 -20.16 14.81 6.23
N TYR A 101 -19.46 15.02 5.11
CA TYR A 101 -18.01 15.06 5.03
C TYR A 101 -17.57 16.06 3.97
N ASP A 102 -16.35 16.58 4.14
CA ASP A 102 -15.69 17.47 3.20
C ASP A 102 -14.39 16.83 2.69
N ILE A 103 -14.10 17.04 1.40
CA ILE A 103 -12.83 16.68 0.78
C ILE A 103 -12.21 17.97 0.24
N GLU A 104 -11.05 18.32 0.78
CA GLU A 104 -10.28 19.47 0.34
C GLU A 104 -9.12 18.99 -0.54
N ASP A 105 -9.20 19.30 -1.83
CA ASP A 105 -8.12 19.04 -2.77
C ASP A 105 -6.92 19.97 -2.52
N PRO A 106 -5.69 19.51 -2.80
CA PRO A 106 -4.53 20.38 -2.75
C PRO A 106 -4.73 21.55 -3.73
N VAL A 107 -4.25 22.73 -3.36
CA VAL A 107 -4.02 23.78 -4.36
C VAL A 107 -3.02 23.22 -5.36
N LEU A 108 -3.46 23.01 -6.60
CA LEU A 108 -2.61 22.53 -7.68
C LEU A 108 -1.54 23.59 -7.95
N GLU A 109 -0.36 23.41 -7.36
CA GLU A 109 0.85 24.05 -7.85
C GLU A 109 1.02 23.64 -9.32
N PRO A 110 1.35 24.57 -10.24
CA PRO A 110 1.58 24.22 -11.64
C PRO A 110 2.58 23.07 -11.68
N GLU A 111 2.26 22.00 -12.42
CA GLU A 111 3.12 20.84 -12.59
C GLU A 111 4.54 21.32 -12.77
N GLN A 112 5.40 21.03 -11.79
CA GLN A 112 6.81 21.33 -11.94
C GLN A 112 7.27 20.51 -13.13
N ASN A 113 7.47 21.21 -14.25
CA ASN A 113 8.24 20.72 -15.36
C ASN A 113 9.51 20.16 -14.73
N ILE A 114 9.63 18.82 -14.68
CA ILE A 114 10.83 18.16 -14.15
C ILE A 114 11.93 18.67 -15.07
N GLY A 115 12.67 19.67 -14.58
CA GLY A 115 13.72 20.32 -15.35
C GLY A 115 14.75 19.28 -15.76
N SER A 116 15.77 19.70 -16.51
CA SER A 116 16.87 18.81 -16.91
C SER A 116 17.69 18.21 -15.75
N ALA A 117 17.28 18.40 -14.50
CA ALA A 117 17.95 17.88 -13.31
C ALA A 117 17.42 16.48 -12.98
N ARG A 118 18.36 15.55 -12.74
CA ARG A 118 18.04 14.22 -12.23
C ARG A 118 17.36 14.32 -10.86
N VAL A 119 16.21 13.67 -10.72
CA VAL A 119 15.53 13.41 -9.45
C VAL A 119 16.07 12.09 -8.90
N THR A 120 16.50 12.11 -7.65
CA THR A 120 17.03 10.92 -6.97
C THR A 120 16.19 10.61 -5.75
N ASN A 121 15.57 9.44 -5.74
CA ASN A 121 14.73 8.95 -4.65
C ASN A 121 15.50 7.93 -3.80
N SER A 122 15.54 8.15 -2.51
CA SER A 122 16.06 7.23 -1.50
C SER A 122 15.00 6.18 -1.15
N VAL A 123 15.37 4.89 -1.23
CA VAL A 123 14.45 3.78 -1.03
C VAL A 123 14.88 2.92 0.16
N LEU A 124 13.95 2.64 1.07
CA LEU A 124 14.10 1.60 2.09
C LEU A 124 13.34 0.34 1.67
N VAL A 125 14.03 -0.80 1.61
CA VAL A 125 13.43 -2.11 1.34
C VAL A 125 13.28 -2.86 2.66
N VAL A 126 12.04 -3.13 3.04
CA VAL A 126 11.68 -3.77 4.30
C VAL A 126 11.40 -5.25 4.04
N ARG A 127 12.29 -6.11 4.54
CA ARG A 127 12.10 -7.55 4.58
C ARG A 127 11.32 -7.92 5.84
N GLY A 128 10.06 -8.32 5.69
CA GLY A 128 9.26 -8.76 6.83
C GLY A 128 9.71 -10.11 7.40
N GLU A 129 9.61 -10.23 8.72
CA GLU A 129 9.81 -11.47 9.46
C GLU A 129 8.80 -11.57 10.60
N SER A 130 8.22 -12.76 10.78
CA SER A 130 7.35 -13.08 11.90
C SER A 130 8.05 -14.00 12.88
N THR A 131 7.94 -13.72 14.17
CA THR A 131 8.29 -14.73 15.21
C THR A 131 7.12 -15.67 15.53
N ALA A 132 5.93 -15.38 14.98
CA ALA A 132 4.82 -16.33 14.91
C ALA A 132 4.94 -17.23 13.67
N ASP A 133 3.94 -18.08 13.42
CA ASP A 133 3.86 -18.97 12.25
C ASP A 133 5.09 -19.88 12.01
N GLY A 134 5.83 -20.20 13.07
CA GLY A 134 7.06 -21.00 12.96
C GLY A 134 8.25 -20.26 12.35
N GLY A 135 8.26 -18.92 12.39
CA GLY A 135 9.34 -18.10 11.85
C GLY A 135 9.10 -17.63 10.42
N GLY A 136 7.83 -17.38 10.04
CA GLY A 136 7.45 -17.01 8.68
C GLY A 136 8.25 -15.81 8.19
N VAL A 137 8.97 -15.96 7.08
CA VAL A 137 9.91 -14.95 6.60
C VAL A 137 9.85 -14.84 5.07
N VAL A 138 10.09 -13.63 4.56
CA VAL A 138 10.31 -13.43 3.12
C VAL A 138 11.50 -14.28 2.67
N GLY A 139 11.30 -15.05 1.60
CA GLY A 139 12.20 -16.13 1.17
C GLY A 139 13.56 -15.72 0.59
N VAL A 140 13.96 -14.45 0.69
CA VAL A 140 15.22 -13.89 0.15
C VAL A 140 15.98 -13.12 1.22
N THR A 141 17.29 -12.98 1.10
CA THR A 141 18.17 -12.26 2.01
C THR A 141 18.12 -10.74 1.78
N LEU A 142 18.66 -9.95 2.72
CA LEU A 142 18.81 -8.50 2.53
C LEU A 142 19.74 -8.14 1.36
N ALA A 143 20.75 -8.97 1.10
CA ALA A 143 21.66 -8.77 -0.03
C ALA A 143 20.96 -9.01 -1.36
N GLU A 144 20.18 -10.08 -1.50
CA GLU A 144 19.39 -10.36 -2.70
C GLU A 144 18.30 -9.29 -2.93
N LEU A 145 17.65 -8.82 -1.87
CA LEU A 145 16.69 -7.70 -1.98
C LEU A 145 17.37 -6.40 -2.41
N SER A 146 18.51 -6.08 -1.81
CA SER A 146 19.27 -4.90 -2.21
C SER A 146 19.82 -5.00 -3.63
N ASP A 147 20.18 -6.19 -4.10
CA ASP A 147 20.63 -6.42 -5.46
C ASP A 147 19.48 -6.26 -6.48
N SER A 148 18.34 -6.91 -6.25
CA SER A 148 17.16 -6.80 -7.14
C SER A 148 16.59 -5.38 -7.26
N VAL A 149 16.80 -4.53 -6.25
CA VAL A 149 16.33 -3.13 -6.29
C VAL A 149 17.41 -2.17 -6.80
N PHE A 150 18.68 -2.38 -6.46
CA PHE A 150 19.74 -1.39 -6.68
C PHE A 150 20.95 -1.88 -7.49
N GLY A 151 21.06 -3.17 -7.79
CA GLY A 151 22.17 -3.82 -8.48
C GLY A 151 23.46 -3.89 -7.65
N THR A 152 23.35 -4.03 -6.32
CA THR A 152 24.50 -3.94 -5.40
C THR A 152 25.48 -5.12 -5.43
N ALA A 153 25.07 -6.26 -5.98
CA ALA A 153 25.88 -7.45 -6.21
C ALA A 153 26.00 -7.82 -7.70
N GLY A 154 25.60 -6.91 -8.60
CA GLY A 154 25.84 -7.02 -10.03
C GLY A 154 24.64 -7.47 -10.85
N ASP A 155 23.44 -7.49 -10.27
CA ASP A 155 22.19 -7.62 -11.05
C ASP A 155 22.12 -6.51 -12.12
N PRO A 156 22.11 -6.86 -13.42
CA PRO A 156 22.07 -5.90 -14.50
C PRO A 156 20.66 -5.33 -14.77
N ILE A 157 19.59 -5.95 -14.27
CA ILE A 157 18.20 -5.61 -14.54
C ILE A 157 17.43 -5.55 -13.20
N ASN A 158 17.62 -4.42 -12.52
CA ASN A 158 16.98 -4.07 -11.26
C ASN A 158 16.12 -2.81 -11.39
N LEU A 159 15.30 -2.49 -10.38
CA LEU A 159 14.47 -1.27 -10.33
C LEU A 159 15.27 -0.01 -10.73
N ARG A 160 16.43 0.21 -10.10
CA ARG A 160 17.26 1.40 -10.35
C ARG A 160 17.66 1.51 -11.82
N THR A 161 18.19 0.44 -12.40
CA THR A 161 18.65 0.44 -13.80
C THR A 161 17.50 0.61 -14.79
N GLN A 162 16.36 -0.03 -14.55
CA GLN A 162 15.18 0.10 -15.42
C GLN A 162 14.61 1.52 -15.38
N TYR A 163 14.43 2.12 -14.20
CA TYR A 163 13.99 3.51 -14.12
C TYR A 163 14.97 4.48 -14.75
N MET A 164 16.28 4.29 -14.54
CA MET A 164 17.29 5.11 -15.21
C MET A 164 17.23 4.97 -16.74
N ALA A 165 17.05 3.76 -17.26
CA ALA A 165 16.94 3.54 -18.70
C ALA A 165 15.67 4.17 -19.29
N CYS A 166 14.52 3.97 -18.63
CA CYS A 166 13.22 4.40 -19.14
C CYS A 166 12.96 5.90 -18.99
N SER A 167 13.58 6.55 -17.99
CA SER A 167 13.49 7.99 -17.77
C SER A 167 14.60 8.80 -18.43
N TYR A 168 15.48 8.17 -19.24
CA TYR A 168 16.66 8.82 -19.83
C TYR A 168 17.55 9.47 -18.76
N GLU A 169 17.84 8.71 -17.70
CA GLU A 169 18.65 9.10 -16.54
C GLU A 169 18.10 10.27 -15.71
N LYS A 170 16.82 10.63 -15.88
CA LYS A 170 16.19 11.68 -15.08
C LYS A 170 15.70 11.19 -13.72
N ILE A 171 15.36 9.92 -13.59
CA ILE A 171 14.87 9.35 -12.34
C ILE A 171 15.80 8.22 -11.91
N GLU A 172 16.29 8.31 -10.68
CA GLU A 172 17.14 7.30 -10.07
C GLU A 172 16.60 6.92 -8.69
N PHE A 173 16.37 5.63 -8.48
CA PHE A 173 16.07 5.07 -7.16
C PHE A 173 17.36 4.50 -6.57
N LYS A 174 17.79 4.99 -5.41
CA LYS A 174 19.03 4.59 -4.76
C LYS A 174 18.76 4.02 -3.37
N PRO A 175 19.71 3.26 -2.79
CA PRO A 175 19.65 2.90 -1.38
C PRO A 175 19.40 4.10 -0.49
N GLY A 176 18.45 3.95 0.44
CA GLY A 176 18.20 4.93 1.46
C GLY A 176 19.36 5.07 2.44
N PRO A 177 19.40 6.18 3.21
CA PRO A 177 20.42 6.36 4.25
C PRO A 177 20.38 5.20 5.26
N PRO A 178 21.55 4.83 5.83
CA PRO A 178 21.61 3.83 6.88
C PRO A 178 20.80 4.31 8.10
N MET A 179 20.17 3.36 8.77
CA MET A 179 19.46 3.62 10.02
C MET A 179 20.40 3.35 11.20
N ASP A 180 20.54 4.32 12.10
CA ASP A 180 21.48 4.24 13.23
C ASP A 180 21.17 3.03 14.12
N GLY A 181 22.18 2.19 14.36
CA GLY A 181 22.06 1.01 15.23
C GLY A 181 21.25 -0.14 14.65
N VAL A 182 20.92 -0.11 13.35
CA VAL A 182 20.17 -1.16 12.66
C VAL A 182 21.04 -1.80 11.57
N ASP A 183 21.07 -3.13 11.56
CA ASP A 183 21.76 -3.90 10.54
C ASP A 183 21.00 -3.79 9.21
N ALA A 184 21.43 -2.85 8.36
CA ALA A 184 20.92 -2.67 7.01
C ALA A 184 21.99 -3.01 5.96
N VAL A 185 21.56 -3.64 4.86
CA VAL A 185 22.42 -3.95 3.71
C VAL A 185 21.99 -3.06 2.55
N ASN A 186 22.74 -1.99 2.30
CA ASN A 186 22.55 -1.08 1.15
C ASN A 186 21.06 -0.75 0.90
N GLY A 187 20.40 -0.16 1.90
CA GLY A 187 18.99 0.24 1.80
C GLY A 187 17.97 -0.87 2.07
N ALA A 188 18.38 -2.10 2.38
CA ALA A 188 17.48 -3.18 2.82
C ALA A 188 17.63 -3.49 4.32
N VAL A 189 16.52 -3.71 5.01
CA VAL A 189 16.46 -4.00 6.46
C VAL A 189 15.47 -5.13 6.77
N THR A 190 15.77 -5.95 7.77
CA THR A 190 14.79 -6.91 8.31
C THR A 190 13.95 -6.26 9.40
N VAL A 191 12.63 -6.33 9.28
CA VAL A 191 11.69 -5.88 10.30
C VAL A 191 10.95 -7.09 10.86
N THR A 192 11.18 -7.36 12.14
CA THR A 192 10.58 -8.49 12.86
C THR A 192 9.34 -8.06 13.64
N THR A 193 8.26 -8.84 13.55
CA THR A 193 7.02 -8.65 14.30
C THR A 193 6.59 -9.94 15.02
N PRO A 194 5.94 -9.87 16.20
CA PRO A 194 5.33 -11.03 16.84
C PRO A 194 4.00 -11.46 16.22
N SER A 195 3.47 -10.71 15.26
CA SER A 195 2.17 -10.99 14.64
C SER A 195 2.25 -12.10 13.59
N SER A 196 1.20 -12.92 13.52
CA SER A 196 1.00 -13.93 12.48
C SER A 196 0.51 -13.29 11.18
N PHE A 197 1.08 -13.71 10.05
CA PHE A 197 0.61 -13.32 8.72
C PHE A 197 -0.38 -14.34 8.14
N SER A 198 -0.53 -15.50 8.78
CA SER A 198 -1.40 -16.58 8.34
C SER A 198 -2.87 -16.17 8.36
N GLY A 199 -3.50 -16.12 7.18
CA GLY A 199 -4.93 -15.88 7.02
C GLY A 199 -5.38 -14.43 7.21
N VAL A 200 -4.51 -13.51 7.65
CA VAL A 200 -4.84 -12.09 7.73
C VAL A 200 -4.90 -11.45 6.33
N SER A 201 -5.57 -10.31 6.18
CA SER A 201 -5.53 -9.57 4.92
C SER A 201 -4.14 -8.98 4.68
N ASN A 202 -3.87 -8.64 3.42
CA ASN A 202 -2.68 -7.92 3.00
C ASN A 202 -2.46 -6.63 3.81
N TYR A 203 -3.51 -5.83 4.00
CA TYR A 203 -3.45 -4.58 4.77
C TYR A 203 -3.11 -4.79 6.25
N VAL A 204 -3.67 -5.82 6.86
CA VAL A 204 -3.37 -6.15 8.25
C VAL A 204 -1.92 -6.63 8.37
N GLY A 205 -1.45 -7.48 7.46
CA GLY A 205 -0.05 -7.90 7.41
C GLY A 205 0.90 -6.72 7.26
N GLU A 206 0.63 -5.81 6.32
CA GLU A 206 1.41 -4.59 6.13
C GLU A 206 1.42 -3.70 7.39
N SER A 207 0.26 -3.55 8.05
CA SER A 207 0.16 -2.76 9.28
C SER A 207 1.10 -3.26 10.39
N TYR A 208 1.34 -4.57 10.46
CA TYR A 208 2.28 -5.15 11.41
C TYR A 208 3.72 -4.73 11.14
N LEU A 209 4.15 -4.76 9.87
CA LEU A 209 5.50 -4.32 9.51
C LEU A 209 5.66 -2.80 9.65
N ARG A 210 4.64 -2.03 9.29
CA ARG A 210 4.65 -0.58 9.46
C ARG A 210 4.78 -0.19 10.94
N ALA A 211 3.99 -0.81 11.82
CA ALA A 211 4.08 -0.55 13.26
C ALA A 211 5.45 -0.94 13.84
N ALA A 212 5.98 -2.10 13.44
CA ALA A 212 7.30 -2.55 13.86
C ALA A 212 8.42 -1.65 13.34
N LEU A 213 8.35 -1.21 12.08
CA LEU A 213 9.31 -0.29 11.47
C LEU A 213 9.28 1.08 12.13
N GLN A 214 8.10 1.66 12.38
CA GLN A 214 8.00 2.94 13.10
C GLN A 214 8.61 2.87 14.49
N THR A 215 8.38 1.75 15.19
CA THR A 215 8.99 1.50 16.50
C THR A 215 10.51 1.42 16.40
N MET A 216 11.02 0.70 15.41
CA MET A 216 12.45 0.59 15.13
C MET A 216 13.09 1.95 14.79
N MET A 217 12.40 2.77 14.00
CA MET A 217 12.87 4.10 13.58
C MET A 217 12.70 5.18 14.65
N GLY A 218 11.81 4.97 15.62
CA GLY A 218 11.43 5.96 16.61
C GLY A 218 10.69 7.19 16.05
N ARG A 219 10.07 7.07 14.87
CA ARG A 219 9.35 8.16 14.18
C ARG A 219 8.30 7.64 13.20
N SER A 220 7.47 8.54 12.68
CA SER A 220 6.49 8.24 11.64
C SER A 220 7.15 7.94 10.30
N LEU A 221 6.52 7.10 9.50
CA LEU A 221 6.93 6.86 8.11
C LEU A 221 6.52 8.04 7.19
N PRO A 222 7.22 8.28 6.08
CA PRO A 222 8.37 7.51 5.58
C PRO A 222 9.72 7.86 6.26
N GLY A 223 9.75 8.82 7.19
CA GLY A 223 10.99 9.23 7.85
C GLY A 223 11.93 9.96 6.89
N ASP A 224 13.17 9.47 6.75
CA ASP A 224 14.21 10.07 5.89
C ASP A 224 14.23 9.47 4.46
N TYR A 225 13.24 8.65 4.13
CA TYR A 225 13.16 7.93 2.86
C TYR A 225 12.11 8.57 1.96
N ASP A 226 12.39 8.59 0.65
CA ASP A 226 11.40 9.02 -0.35
C ASP A 226 10.42 7.90 -0.68
N GLN A 227 10.89 6.65 -0.63
CA GLN A 227 10.09 5.45 -0.89
C GLN A 227 10.39 4.35 0.13
N ILE A 228 9.37 3.56 0.48
CA ILE A 228 9.50 2.35 1.29
C ILE A 228 8.78 1.19 0.59
N MET A 229 9.53 0.13 0.33
CA MET A 229 9.04 -1.13 -0.25
C MET A 229 8.86 -2.16 0.85
N PHE A 230 7.64 -2.60 1.12
CA PHE A 230 7.36 -3.66 2.10
C PHE A 230 7.24 -5.02 1.44
N CYS A 231 8.20 -5.91 1.70
CA CYS A 231 8.07 -7.33 1.39
C CYS A 231 7.34 -8.04 2.53
N ILE A 232 6.08 -8.43 2.32
CA ILE A 232 5.27 -9.14 3.30
C ILE A 232 5.61 -10.63 3.27
N PRO A 233 5.82 -11.32 4.40
CA PRO A 233 5.97 -12.77 4.45
C PRO A 233 4.78 -13.51 3.81
N PRO A 234 4.98 -14.74 3.30
CA PRO A 234 3.87 -15.52 2.78
C PRO A 234 2.87 -15.88 3.89
N GLY A 235 1.60 -16.07 3.52
CA GLY A 235 0.55 -16.55 4.43
C GLY A 235 -0.70 -15.67 4.49
N THR A 236 -0.62 -14.42 4.02
CA THR A 236 -1.78 -13.53 3.91
C THR A 236 -2.84 -14.10 2.96
N SER A 237 -4.10 -13.79 3.20
CA SER A 237 -5.25 -14.25 2.42
C SER A 237 -5.39 -13.52 1.07
N ALA A 238 -6.42 -13.90 0.30
CA ALA A 238 -6.88 -13.24 -0.92
C ALA A 238 -6.00 -13.35 -2.18
N GLY A 239 -4.79 -13.93 -2.13
CA GLY A 239 -4.02 -14.24 -3.34
C GLY A 239 -3.70 -12.99 -4.18
N TRP A 240 -3.07 -12.01 -3.55
CA TRP A 240 -2.60 -10.76 -4.15
C TRP A 240 -1.11 -10.83 -4.52
N ILE A 241 -0.68 -9.94 -5.41
CA ILE A 241 0.69 -9.82 -5.91
C ILE A 241 1.40 -8.67 -5.21
N ALA A 242 0.88 -7.46 -5.39
CA ALA A 242 1.44 -6.22 -4.87
C ALA A 242 0.38 -5.10 -4.93
N TYR A 243 0.66 -4.00 -4.26
CA TYR A 243 -0.11 -2.75 -4.30
C TYR A 243 0.73 -1.57 -3.83
N ALA A 244 0.32 -0.36 -4.18
CA ALA A 244 1.03 0.86 -3.82
C ALA A 244 0.09 2.04 -3.63
N SER A 245 0.55 3.03 -2.86
CA SER A 245 -0.13 4.31 -2.75
C SER A 245 0.09 5.14 -4.03
N VAL A 246 -1.00 5.55 -4.70
CA VAL A 246 -0.90 6.47 -5.84
C VAL A 246 -0.44 7.85 -5.36
N ASN A 247 0.60 8.40 -5.98
CA ASN A 247 1.29 9.63 -5.55
C ASN A 247 1.85 9.57 -4.11
N GLY A 248 2.14 8.37 -3.62
CA GLY A 248 2.63 8.14 -2.26
C GLY A 248 4.10 7.70 -2.19
N TRP A 249 4.50 7.27 -0.99
CA TRP A 249 5.85 6.80 -0.68
C TRP A 249 5.93 5.28 -0.52
N ARG A 250 4.81 4.56 -0.64
CA ARG A 250 4.69 3.19 -0.16
C ARG A 250 4.31 2.22 -1.26
N SER A 251 5.09 1.16 -1.39
CA SER A 251 4.78 -0.02 -2.19
C SER A 251 4.82 -1.26 -1.31
N VAL A 252 3.94 -2.23 -1.56
CA VAL A 252 3.77 -3.44 -0.74
C VAL A 252 3.68 -4.64 -1.66
N TYR A 253 4.43 -5.68 -1.34
CA TYR A 253 4.59 -6.85 -2.20
C TYR A 253 4.41 -8.13 -1.41
N ASN A 254 3.82 -9.13 -2.04
CA ASN A 254 3.64 -10.44 -1.45
C ASN A 254 4.90 -11.30 -1.66
N ASN A 255 5.63 -11.57 -0.58
CA ASN A 255 6.79 -12.46 -0.58
C ASN A 255 7.81 -12.11 -1.67
N LEU A 256 8.02 -12.99 -2.66
CA LEU A 256 9.03 -12.81 -3.72
C LEU A 256 8.64 -11.73 -4.75
N TRP A 257 7.40 -11.24 -4.76
CA TRP A 257 7.00 -10.19 -5.70
C TRP A 257 7.73 -8.86 -5.47
N CYS A 258 8.45 -8.68 -4.35
CA CYS A 258 9.33 -7.53 -4.20
C CYS A 258 10.71 -7.70 -4.86
N THR A 259 11.05 -8.84 -5.46
CA THR A 259 12.31 -9.01 -6.22
C THR A 259 12.12 -8.87 -7.72
N TYR A 260 10.91 -9.15 -8.24
CA TYR A 260 10.69 -9.12 -9.68
C TYR A 260 10.62 -7.69 -10.21
N VAL A 261 11.49 -7.36 -11.17
CA VAL A 261 11.64 -5.99 -11.66
C VAL A 261 10.32 -5.42 -12.22
N SER A 262 9.48 -6.27 -12.82
CA SER A 262 8.21 -5.86 -13.38
C SER A 262 7.24 -5.35 -12.30
N SER A 263 7.06 -6.06 -11.19
CA SER A 263 6.23 -5.59 -10.09
C SER A 263 6.85 -4.40 -9.37
N GLN A 264 8.18 -4.38 -9.20
CA GLN A 264 8.85 -3.21 -8.61
C GLN A 264 8.60 -1.95 -9.44
N MET A 265 8.79 -2.02 -10.76
CA MET A 265 8.54 -0.91 -11.70
C MET A 265 7.08 -0.45 -11.65
N HIS A 266 6.14 -1.40 -11.62
CA HIS A 266 4.70 -1.15 -11.56
C HIS A 266 4.30 -0.36 -10.30
N GLU A 267 4.63 -0.89 -9.13
CA GLU A 267 4.19 -0.32 -7.86
C GLU A 267 4.88 1.03 -7.56
N ILE A 268 6.18 1.14 -7.85
CA ILE A 268 6.88 2.43 -7.76
C ILE A 268 6.33 3.42 -8.78
N GLY A 269 5.80 2.93 -9.91
CA GLY A 269 5.11 3.75 -10.91
C GLY A 269 3.88 4.44 -10.32
N HIS A 270 3.08 3.71 -9.54
CA HIS A 270 1.97 4.30 -8.79
C HIS A 270 2.45 5.34 -7.78
N ASN A 271 3.53 5.07 -7.04
CA ASN A 271 4.09 6.03 -6.09
C ASN A 271 4.44 7.38 -6.73
N ILE A 272 4.87 7.39 -7.99
CA ILE A 272 5.16 8.61 -8.75
C ILE A 272 4.01 9.08 -9.66
N GLY A 273 2.81 8.51 -9.50
CA GLY A 273 1.59 9.01 -10.14
C GLY A 273 1.23 8.38 -11.48
N LEU A 274 1.89 7.31 -11.90
CA LEU A 274 1.51 6.57 -13.11
C LEU A 274 0.25 5.75 -12.85
N ALA A 275 -0.76 5.92 -13.70
CA ALA A 275 -1.97 5.09 -13.71
C ALA A 275 -1.71 3.76 -14.43
N HIS A 276 -2.63 2.79 -14.34
CA HIS A 276 -2.54 1.55 -15.14
C HIS A 276 -2.54 1.81 -16.66
N SER A 277 -2.06 0.83 -17.43
CA SER A 277 -2.08 0.84 -18.91
C SER A 277 -3.18 0.00 -19.53
N GLY A 278 -4.21 -0.32 -18.75
CA GLY A 278 -5.34 -1.18 -19.12
C GLY A 278 -5.88 -1.12 -20.54
N ILE A 279 -6.42 -2.26 -20.97
CA ILE A 279 -7.23 -2.33 -22.19
C ILE A 279 -8.69 -2.10 -21.81
N THR A 280 -9.28 -1.02 -22.32
CA THR A 280 -10.69 -0.67 -22.08
C THR A 280 -11.62 -1.85 -22.40
N GLY A 281 -12.48 -2.21 -21.45
CA GLY A 281 -13.43 -3.32 -21.59
C GLY A 281 -12.81 -4.72 -21.39
N SER A 282 -11.55 -4.80 -20.95
CA SER A 282 -10.90 -6.05 -20.56
C SER A 282 -10.42 -5.97 -19.12
N SER A 283 -9.11 -5.78 -18.92
CA SER A 283 -8.49 -5.62 -17.60
C SER A 283 -7.49 -4.48 -17.66
N GLU A 284 -7.38 -3.77 -16.54
CA GLU A 284 -6.43 -2.71 -16.29
C GLU A 284 -4.97 -3.18 -16.36
N TYR A 285 -4.72 -4.49 -16.29
CA TYR A 285 -3.40 -5.12 -16.49
C TYR A 285 -3.31 -5.93 -17.80
N ALA A 286 -4.31 -5.86 -18.68
CA ALA A 286 -4.29 -6.65 -19.92
C ALA A 286 -3.25 -6.14 -20.93
N ASP A 287 -2.76 -4.92 -20.76
CA ASP A 287 -1.71 -4.37 -21.61
C ASP A 287 -0.36 -5.00 -21.26
N GLN A 288 0.28 -5.60 -22.25
CA GLN A 288 1.62 -6.19 -22.12
C GLN A 288 2.68 -5.33 -22.82
N SER A 289 2.29 -4.13 -23.27
CA SER A 289 3.18 -3.21 -23.98
C SER A 289 4.02 -2.34 -23.06
N ASP A 290 3.66 -2.22 -21.77
CA ASP A 290 4.42 -1.44 -20.79
C ASP A 290 4.29 -1.92 -19.32
N MET A 291 5.17 -1.40 -18.45
CA MET A 291 5.31 -1.84 -17.05
C MET A 291 4.13 -1.51 -16.12
N MET A 292 3.24 -0.59 -16.50
CA MET A 292 2.00 -0.31 -15.76
C MET A 292 0.81 -1.16 -16.22
N GLY A 293 1.06 -2.17 -17.05
CA GLY A 293 0.09 -3.17 -17.45
C GLY A 293 0.30 -4.48 -16.70
N TYR A 294 0.53 -5.57 -17.42
CA TYR A 294 0.71 -6.91 -16.84
C TYR A 294 2.01 -7.01 -16.02
N SER A 295 1.92 -7.59 -14.83
CA SER A 295 3.09 -7.87 -13.97
C SER A 295 3.60 -9.29 -14.17
N TYR A 296 4.92 -9.43 -14.21
CA TYR A 296 5.62 -10.68 -14.53
C TYR A 296 6.38 -11.20 -13.31
N SER A 297 6.32 -12.52 -13.09
CA SER A 297 7.03 -13.19 -11.99
C SER A 297 8.44 -13.65 -12.37
N GLN A 298 9.10 -12.90 -13.24
CA GLN A 298 10.49 -13.12 -13.63
C GLN A 298 11.34 -12.01 -13.04
N ASP A 299 12.50 -12.37 -12.51
CA ASP A 299 13.44 -11.45 -11.85
C ASP A 299 13.88 -10.33 -12.81
N ASP A 300 14.48 -10.73 -13.93
CA ASP A 300 15.15 -9.83 -14.87
C ASP A 300 14.34 -9.64 -16.18
N SER A 301 13.03 -9.89 -16.14
CA SER A 301 12.21 -9.90 -17.35
C SER A 301 10.76 -9.52 -17.05
N PRO A 302 10.06 -8.89 -18.01
CA PRO A 302 10.58 -8.34 -19.27
C PRO A 302 11.43 -7.08 -19.05
N VAL A 303 12.40 -6.86 -19.95
CA VAL A 303 13.12 -5.58 -20.02
C VAL A 303 12.31 -4.63 -20.90
N MET A 304 11.53 -3.75 -20.27
CA MET A 304 10.63 -2.84 -20.96
C MET A 304 10.37 -1.57 -20.15
N CYS A 305 9.98 -0.52 -20.86
CA CYS A 305 9.67 0.77 -20.29
C CYS A 305 8.17 1.02 -20.23
N PHE A 306 7.79 2.19 -19.74
CA PHE A 306 6.42 2.67 -19.79
C PHE A 306 6.01 3.02 -21.23
N ASN A 307 4.71 3.12 -21.50
CA ASN A 307 4.22 3.58 -22.79
C ASN A 307 4.50 5.10 -22.99
N ALA A 308 4.21 5.61 -24.19
CA ALA A 308 4.53 7.00 -24.54
C ALA A 308 3.87 8.05 -23.61
N PRO A 309 2.57 7.96 -23.25
CA PRO A 309 1.96 8.87 -22.27
C PRO A 309 2.69 8.89 -20.92
N LYS A 310 3.06 7.72 -20.41
CA LYS A 310 3.72 7.59 -19.10
C LYS A 310 5.16 8.05 -19.13
N ASN A 311 5.92 7.70 -20.17
CA ASN A 311 7.28 8.23 -20.34
C ASN A 311 7.30 9.77 -20.50
N TYR A 312 6.24 10.38 -21.02
CA TYR A 312 6.12 11.84 -21.05
C TYR A 312 5.95 12.46 -19.65
N GLN A 313 5.38 11.70 -18.70
CA GLN A 313 5.26 12.12 -17.30
C GLN A 313 6.60 12.03 -16.53
N LEU A 314 7.64 11.40 -17.10
CA LEU A 314 8.95 11.15 -16.46
C LEU A 314 10.09 12.13 -16.85
#